data_AF-A0A9P8GAR2-F1
#
_entry.id   AF-A0A9P8GAR2-F1
#
_cell.length_a   1.000
_cell.length_b   1.000
_cell.length_c   1.000
_cell.angle_alpha   90.00
_cell.angle_beta   90.00
_cell.angle_gamma   90.00
#
_symmetry.space_group_name_H-M   'P 1'
#
loop_
_entity.id
_entity.type
_entity.pdbx_description
1 polymer ?
#
loop_
_entity_poly.entity_id
_entity_poly.type
_entity_poly.pdbx_seq_one_letter_code
_entity_poly.pdbx_strand_id
1 'polypeptide(L)'
;MRSYIAAAAFAVLAQAQDPEWDIILQLTPVPDVTIPVVYATAPTTTATATTVSYTSEASAAAVSSALAADPSDAFPLDSALAKRATSTSCQVQPTGVSLGPQSTDDSVSAFLAYPSFSATAVSAASTAVPSGYVNTFSNLDASNNAYGYMGYTLLTDYNTQTCADKCTKINGCQAFNIYYERDPTVNPDSDSCNNPASLTQIKCVFWSGPVTSDNANNAGQWRNKFQVVIAGSNGYVNKSIATPVGYKAGVYLGNSAINAPLDCTGDDSYLQSAVVGTGVFDANLCAVACNEQASYALQHPPSNGKFNKVCAFYNTYILYKNGQSLGQYCAMYDQTWSSSYAKNTGYYYGSDHYTIGFSYSFSNATNAGQPRYPCNVASASSAIVSASLQPYCSSLLGFNSASATQTVTITPTVQATTLTTASGSQQKRQAAATPSALQKYPASVITSACGLAATSVSVITTTATAAATTVYVATSTVPAQN
;
A
#
# COMPACT_ATOMS: atom_id res chain seq x y z
N MET A 1 5.86 47.95 -27.28
CA MET A 1 6.26 47.54 -25.92
C MET A 1 5.25 46.50 -25.46
N ARG A 2 5.61 45.21 -25.47
CA ARG A 2 6.04 44.45 -24.29
C ARG A 2 4.91 44.45 -23.24
N SER A 3 4.22 43.35 -22.93
CA SER A 3 4.83 42.18 -22.30
C SER A 3 3.83 41.03 -22.08
N TYR A 4 4.24 39.84 -22.50
CA TYR A 4 4.16 38.52 -21.84
C TYR A 4 2.85 38.09 -21.14
N ILE A 5 2.08 37.26 -21.85
CA ILE A 5 1.23 36.23 -21.24
C ILE A 5 2.17 35.14 -20.72
N ALA A 6 2.36 35.08 -19.40
CA ALA A 6 2.96 33.93 -18.74
C ALA A 6 1.94 32.79 -18.79
N ALA A 7 2.08 31.90 -19.77
CA ALA A 7 1.44 30.59 -19.74
C ALA A 7 2.07 29.81 -18.59
N ALA A 8 1.36 29.72 -17.46
CA ALA A 8 1.69 28.79 -16.41
C ALA A 8 1.57 27.37 -17.00
N ALA A 9 2.72 26.74 -17.22
CA ALA A 9 2.81 25.32 -17.49
C ALA A 9 2.31 24.58 -16.24
N PHE A 10 1.01 24.29 -16.19
CA PHE A 10 0.50 23.21 -15.37
C PHE A 10 1.06 21.92 -15.97
N ALA A 11 2.21 21.49 -15.45
CA ALA A 11 2.60 20.10 -15.54
C ALA A 11 1.47 19.31 -14.87
N VAL A 12 0.64 18.67 -15.68
CA VAL A 12 -0.29 17.64 -15.22
C VAL A 12 0.60 16.54 -14.64
N LEU A 13 0.81 16.57 -13.32
CA LEU A 13 1.19 15.38 -12.59
C LEU A 13 0.01 14.42 -12.78
N ALA A 14 0.14 13.53 -13.76
CA ALA A 14 -0.76 12.41 -13.92
C ALA A 14 -0.74 11.64 -12.58
N GLN A 15 -1.79 11.81 -11.78
CA GLN A 15 -1.97 11.07 -10.55
C GLN A 15 -2.42 9.66 -10.97
N ALA A 16 -1.46 8.75 -11.08
CA ALA A 16 -1.72 7.36 -11.48
C ALA A 16 -2.26 6.48 -10.34
N GLN A 17 -2.47 7.04 -9.15
CA GLN A 17 -2.94 6.33 -7.97
C GLN A 17 -4.16 7.03 -7.37
N ASP A 18 -5.33 6.78 -7.96
CA ASP A 18 -6.58 7.02 -7.24
C ASP A 18 -6.79 5.79 -6.34
N PRO A 19 -6.95 5.96 -5.02
CA PRO A 19 -7.28 4.83 -4.16
C PRO A 19 -8.62 4.24 -4.60
N GLU A 20 -8.79 2.92 -4.42
CA GLU A 20 -10.03 2.23 -4.77
C GLU A 20 -11.17 2.64 -3.82
N TRP A 21 -11.79 3.77 -4.12
CA TRP A 21 -12.84 4.39 -3.29
C TRP A 21 -14.05 3.49 -3.10
N ASP A 22 -14.40 2.69 -4.11
CA ASP A 22 -15.52 1.74 -4.00
C ASP A 22 -15.31 0.73 -2.86
N ILE A 23 -14.06 0.29 -2.63
CA ILE A 23 -13.69 -0.58 -1.51
C ILE A 23 -13.64 0.23 -0.21
N ILE A 24 -12.96 1.37 -0.22
CA ILE A 24 -12.74 2.20 0.99
C ILE A 24 -14.06 2.68 1.59
N LEU A 25 -15.02 3.08 0.76
CA LEU A 25 -16.32 3.58 1.20
C LEU A 25 -17.21 2.47 1.78
N GLN A 26 -16.93 1.20 1.48
CA GLN A 26 -17.61 0.05 2.08
C GLN A 26 -17.00 -0.37 3.43
N LEU A 27 -15.80 0.11 3.76
CA LEU A 27 -15.17 -0.20 5.05
C LEU A 27 -15.91 0.50 6.19
N THR A 28 -16.07 -0.24 7.28
CA THR A 28 -16.49 0.32 8.55
C THR A 28 -15.26 0.68 9.38
N PRO A 29 -15.19 1.87 10.01
CA PRO A 29 -14.14 2.17 10.96
C PRO A 29 -14.04 1.09 12.03
N VAL A 30 -12.81 0.67 12.32
CA VAL A 30 -12.51 -0.26 13.40
C VAL A 30 -12.95 0.43 14.70
N PRO A 31 -13.87 -0.17 15.46
CA PRO A 31 -14.38 0.45 16.67
C PRO A 31 -13.26 0.58 17.69
N ASP A 32 -13.27 1.69 18.41
CA ASP A 32 -12.43 1.90 19.57
C ASP A 32 -12.60 0.73 20.55
N VAL A 33 -11.50 0.09 20.92
CA VAL A 33 -11.58 -1.03 21.86
C VAL A 33 -11.81 -0.50 23.27
N THR A 34 -12.72 -1.14 24.02
CA THR A 34 -12.78 -0.92 25.47
C THR A 34 -11.64 -1.71 26.11
N ILE A 35 -10.56 -1.02 26.49
CA ILE A 35 -9.47 -1.67 27.21
C ILE A 35 -10.02 -2.19 28.55
N PRO A 36 -9.96 -3.50 28.82
CA PRO A 36 -10.50 -4.04 30.06
C PRO A 36 -9.76 -3.46 31.26
N VAL A 37 -10.48 -2.89 32.22
CA VAL A 37 -9.92 -2.59 33.55
C VAL A 37 -9.53 -3.87 34.28
N VAL A 38 -8.59 -3.77 35.22
CA VAL A 38 -8.22 -4.92 36.03
C VAL A 38 -9.41 -5.37 36.86
N TYR A 39 -9.82 -6.62 36.67
CA TYR A 39 -11.06 -7.11 37.27
C TYR A 39 -11.09 -8.62 37.54
N ALA A 40 -11.51 -9.02 38.75
CA ALA A 40 -11.84 -10.39 39.14
C ALA A 40 -13.36 -10.54 39.41
N THR A 41 -13.98 -11.55 38.79
CA THR A 41 -15.41 -11.88 38.94
C THR A 41 -15.70 -12.98 39.96
N ALA A 42 -14.68 -13.69 40.45
CA ALA A 42 -14.84 -14.81 41.38
C ALA A 42 -13.62 -14.96 42.33
N PRO A 43 -13.76 -15.58 43.51
CA PRO A 43 -12.71 -15.65 44.54
C PRO A 43 -11.41 -16.36 44.13
N THR A 44 -11.43 -17.13 43.04
CA THR A 44 -10.28 -17.92 42.54
C THR A 44 -9.81 -17.49 41.15
N THR A 45 -10.35 -16.42 40.57
CA THR A 45 -9.89 -15.90 39.28
C THR A 45 -8.82 -14.82 39.51
N THR A 46 -7.55 -15.18 39.34
CA THR A 46 -6.45 -14.22 39.23
C THR A 46 -6.75 -13.23 38.11
N ALA A 47 -6.45 -11.94 38.32
CA ALA A 47 -6.54 -10.91 37.28
C ALA A 47 -5.97 -11.42 35.97
N THR A 48 -6.82 -11.52 34.96
CA THR A 48 -6.40 -12.11 33.69
C THR A 48 -5.53 -11.11 32.96
N ALA A 49 -4.20 -11.29 33.00
CA ALA A 49 -3.37 -10.85 31.89
C ALA A 49 -3.96 -11.51 30.64
N THR A 50 -4.45 -10.70 29.70
CA THR A 50 -5.10 -11.20 28.50
C THR A 50 -4.16 -10.97 27.34
N THR A 51 -3.94 -11.97 26.51
CA THR A 51 -3.27 -11.81 25.22
C THR A 51 -4.23 -12.25 24.14
N VAL A 52 -4.37 -11.45 23.08
CA VAL A 52 -5.13 -11.86 21.89
C VAL A 52 -4.20 -12.73 21.05
N SER A 53 -4.58 -13.99 20.84
CA SER A 53 -3.81 -14.90 19.99
C SER A 53 -3.97 -14.53 18.52
N TYR A 54 -2.85 -14.39 17.81
CA TYR A 54 -2.80 -14.13 16.38
C TYR A 54 -1.87 -15.13 15.69
N THR A 55 -2.28 -15.66 14.55
CA THR A 55 -1.51 -16.62 13.74
C THR A 55 -1.39 -16.09 12.31
N SER A 56 -0.20 -15.57 11.96
CA SER A 56 0.07 -14.99 10.63
C SER A 56 -0.21 -15.98 9.50
N GLU A 57 0.10 -17.27 9.69
CA GLU A 57 -0.09 -18.31 8.68
C GLU A 57 -1.57 -18.55 8.36
N ALA A 58 -2.44 -18.57 9.38
CA ALA A 58 -3.88 -18.75 9.15
C ALA A 58 -4.50 -17.51 8.49
N SER A 59 -4.07 -16.31 8.88
CA SER A 59 -4.51 -15.07 8.23
C SER A 59 -4.02 -14.96 6.78
N ALA A 60 -2.78 -15.38 6.50
CA ALA A 60 -2.24 -15.48 5.15
C ALA A 60 -3.03 -16.46 4.28
N ALA A 61 -3.37 -17.64 4.81
CA ALA A 61 -4.19 -18.62 4.11
C ALA A 61 -5.60 -18.10 3.81
N ALA A 62 -6.20 -17.35 4.74
CA ALA A 62 -7.49 -16.70 4.53
C ALA A 62 -7.42 -15.65 3.39
N VAL A 63 -6.39 -14.80 3.37
CA VAL A 63 -6.16 -13.80 2.31
C VAL A 63 -5.89 -14.46 0.95
N SER A 64 -5.13 -15.55 0.89
CA SER A 64 -4.91 -16.29 -0.36
C SER A 64 -6.22 -16.91 -0.88
N SER A 65 -7.01 -17.53 0.01
CA SER A 65 -8.29 -18.16 -0.35
C SER A 65 -9.34 -17.14 -0.82
N ALA A 66 -9.35 -15.98 -0.18
CA ALA A 66 -10.13 -14.80 -0.53
C ALA A 66 -9.85 -14.31 -1.95
N LEU A 67 -8.58 -14.01 -2.25
CA LEU A 67 -8.15 -13.50 -3.54
C LEU A 67 -8.39 -14.50 -4.68
N ALA A 68 -8.39 -15.80 -4.36
CA ALA A 68 -8.77 -16.84 -5.31
C ALA A 68 -10.28 -16.87 -5.62
N ALA A 69 -11.13 -16.41 -4.70
CA ALA A 69 -12.58 -16.36 -4.88
C ALA A 69 -13.03 -15.06 -5.58
N ASP A 70 -12.50 -13.91 -5.16
CA ASP A 70 -12.64 -12.61 -5.81
C ASP A 70 -11.38 -11.75 -5.55
N PRO A 71 -10.63 -11.35 -6.59
CA PRO A 71 -9.41 -10.54 -6.42
C PRO A 71 -9.66 -9.11 -5.91
N SER A 72 -10.92 -8.67 -5.74
CA SER A 72 -11.31 -7.33 -5.28
C SER A 72 -11.95 -7.27 -3.87
N ASP A 73 -12.08 -8.41 -3.18
CA ASP A 73 -12.84 -8.48 -1.92
C ASP A 73 -12.02 -8.01 -0.68
N ALA A 74 -12.67 -7.23 0.20
CA ALA A 74 -12.14 -6.82 1.50
C ALA A 74 -12.66 -7.75 2.62
N PHE A 75 -11.78 -8.19 3.53
CA PHE A 75 -12.10 -9.22 4.53
C PHE A 75 -12.31 -8.69 5.96
N PRO A 76 -13.44 -9.03 6.61
CA PRO A 76 -13.60 -8.94 8.05
C PRO A 76 -13.48 -10.29 8.82
N LEU A 77 -12.60 -10.41 9.83
CA LEU A 77 -12.60 -11.47 10.87
C LEU A 77 -13.10 -10.90 12.22
N ASP A 78 -14.24 -11.41 12.70
CA ASP A 78 -14.84 -11.13 14.02
C ASP A 78 -14.16 -11.95 15.13
N SER A 79 -13.76 -11.29 16.22
CA SER A 79 -13.42 -11.93 17.48
C SER A 79 -14.50 -11.70 18.54
N ALA A 80 -15.41 -12.67 18.69
CA ALA A 80 -16.47 -12.66 19.69
C ALA A 80 -15.93 -12.88 21.12
N LEU A 81 -16.28 -11.97 22.04
CA LEU A 81 -15.99 -12.11 23.47
C LEU A 81 -17.02 -13.03 24.15
N ALA A 82 -16.54 -14.02 24.89
CA ALA A 82 -17.39 -14.93 25.67
C ALA A 82 -18.09 -14.25 26.86
N LYS A 83 -19.32 -14.71 27.14
CA LYS A 83 -20.19 -14.27 28.24
C LYS A 83 -19.61 -14.63 29.61
N ARG A 84 -19.59 -13.67 30.55
CA ARG A 84 -19.06 -13.82 31.93
C ARG A 84 -20.00 -14.65 32.83
N ALA A 85 -19.38 -15.43 33.73
CA ALA A 85 -20.04 -16.20 34.79
C ALA A 85 -20.61 -15.31 35.92
N THR A 86 -21.52 -15.87 36.72
CA THR A 86 -22.20 -15.23 37.86
C THR A 86 -21.20 -14.68 38.89
N SER A 87 -21.22 -13.36 39.13
CA SER A 87 -20.33 -12.71 40.11
C SER A 87 -20.93 -12.74 41.51
N THR A 88 -20.06 -12.92 42.50
CA THR A 88 -20.36 -12.68 43.91
C THR A 88 -20.21 -11.16 44.17
N SER A 89 -21.08 -10.51 44.96
CA SER A 89 -20.98 -9.03 45.11
C SER A 89 -19.69 -8.61 45.81
N CYS A 90 -19.20 -7.40 45.49
CA CYS A 90 -18.01 -6.80 46.10
C CYS A 90 -16.77 -7.70 46.07
N GLN A 91 -16.51 -8.38 44.94
CA GLN A 91 -15.34 -9.26 44.83
C GLN A 91 -14.04 -8.51 45.06
N VAL A 92 -13.18 -9.08 45.91
CA VAL A 92 -11.81 -8.61 46.10
C VAL A 92 -11.11 -8.56 44.76
N GLN A 93 -10.52 -7.40 44.47
CA GLN A 93 -9.77 -7.18 43.26
C GLN A 93 -8.30 -7.58 43.45
N PRO A 94 -7.60 -7.83 42.34
CA PRO A 94 -6.18 -8.20 42.37
C PRO A 94 -5.36 -7.17 43.14
N THR A 95 -4.46 -7.67 43.99
CA THR A 95 -3.58 -6.80 44.78
C THR A 95 -2.78 -5.88 43.87
N GLY A 96 -2.76 -4.60 44.20
CA GLY A 96 -1.98 -3.59 43.50
C GLY A 96 -0.49 -3.65 43.84
N VAL A 97 0.29 -2.79 43.19
CA VAL A 97 1.70 -2.59 43.51
C VAL A 97 1.87 -1.73 44.75
N SER A 98 2.95 -1.98 45.52
CA SER A 98 3.35 -1.09 46.60
C SER A 98 4.31 -0.04 46.08
N LEU A 99 3.95 1.24 46.21
CA LEU A 99 4.66 2.36 45.59
C LEU A 99 5.47 3.20 46.58
N GLY A 100 5.75 2.66 47.78
CA GLY A 100 6.33 3.42 48.89
C GLY A 100 5.29 4.31 49.60
N PRO A 101 5.70 5.40 50.27
CA PRO A 101 4.78 6.28 51.00
C PRO A 101 3.78 6.94 50.05
N GLN A 102 2.56 6.42 49.99
CA GLN A 102 1.47 7.04 49.24
C GLN A 102 0.77 8.11 50.07
N SER A 103 0.17 9.10 49.39
CA SER A 103 -0.73 10.05 50.04
C SER A 103 -1.85 9.29 50.77
N THR A 104 -2.27 9.77 51.94
CA THR A 104 -3.47 9.26 52.61
C THR A 104 -4.76 9.74 51.93
N ASP A 105 -4.66 10.68 51.00
CA ASP A 105 -5.77 11.13 50.16
C ASP A 105 -5.97 10.18 48.96
N ASP A 106 -7.06 9.41 49.00
CA ASP A 106 -7.48 8.47 47.95
C ASP A 106 -8.36 9.13 46.86
N SER A 107 -8.30 10.46 46.71
CA SER A 107 -9.01 11.16 45.64
C SER A 107 -8.39 10.89 44.26
N VAL A 108 -9.22 11.01 43.22
CA VAL A 108 -8.77 10.96 41.81
C VAL A 108 -7.71 12.03 41.54
N SER A 109 -7.92 13.25 42.04
CA SER A 109 -6.96 14.34 41.92
C SER A 109 -5.62 14.03 42.58
N ALA A 110 -5.62 13.40 43.75
CA ALA A 110 -4.39 13.02 44.43
C ALA A 110 -3.63 11.91 43.68
N PHE A 111 -4.35 10.96 43.08
CA PHE A 111 -3.75 9.92 42.25
C PHE A 111 -3.06 10.50 41.01
N LEU A 112 -3.77 11.36 40.24
CA LEU A 112 -3.23 12.00 39.04
C LEU A 112 -2.06 12.93 39.35
N ALA A 113 -2.10 13.62 40.49
CA ALA A 113 -1.05 14.54 40.91
C ALA A 113 0.15 13.87 41.62
N TYR A 114 0.18 12.53 41.75
CA TYR A 114 1.21 11.86 42.53
C TYR A 114 2.60 11.99 41.86
N PRO A 115 3.56 12.74 42.45
CA PRO A 115 4.78 13.13 41.75
C PRO A 115 5.67 11.95 41.33
N SER A 116 5.62 10.84 42.07
CA SER A 116 6.42 9.66 41.76
C SER A 116 6.03 9.01 40.43
N PHE A 117 4.76 9.10 40.01
CA PHE A 117 4.33 8.58 38.71
C PHE A 117 4.97 9.35 37.58
N SER A 118 4.89 10.69 37.63
CA SER A 118 5.52 11.56 36.65
C SER A 118 7.03 11.41 36.62
N ALA A 119 7.69 11.39 37.78
CA ALA A 119 9.14 11.23 37.85
C ALA A 119 9.60 9.89 37.22
N THR A 120 8.90 8.80 37.53
CA THR A 120 9.22 7.46 36.99
C THR A 120 8.98 7.40 35.49
N ALA A 121 7.83 7.89 35.02
CA ALA A 121 7.48 7.92 33.60
C ALA A 121 8.50 8.74 32.78
N VAL A 122 8.83 9.96 33.22
CA VAL A 122 9.79 10.83 32.53
C VAL A 122 11.20 10.22 32.53
N SER A 123 11.63 9.62 33.65
CA SER A 123 12.91 8.91 33.71
C SER A 123 12.92 7.73 32.75
N ALA A 124 11.87 6.89 32.74
CA ALA A 124 11.81 5.72 31.87
C ALA A 124 11.81 6.08 30.38
N ALA A 125 11.15 7.18 29.99
CA ALA A 125 11.15 7.69 28.62
C ALA A 125 12.52 8.15 28.13
N SER A 126 13.41 8.59 29.04
CA SER A 126 14.72 9.15 28.70
C SER A 126 15.88 8.18 28.90
N THR A 127 15.83 7.33 29.94
CA THR A 127 16.95 6.46 30.32
C THR A 127 16.70 4.97 30.14
N ALA A 128 15.44 4.56 29.91
CA ALA A 128 15.05 3.15 29.83
C ALA A 128 14.20 2.85 28.58
N VAL A 129 14.56 3.42 27.43
CA VAL A 129 13.93 3.04 26.16
C VAL A 129 14.44 1.65 25.75
N PRO A 130 13.56 0.64 25.57
CA PRO A 130 14.00 -0.69 25.17
C PRO A 130 14.72 -0.69 23.83
N SER A 131 15.72 -1.56 23.69
CA SER A 131 16.43 -1.71 22.42
C SER A 131 15.45 -2.05 21.29
N GLY A 132 15.60 -1.39 20.14
CA GLY A 132 14.68 -1.55 19.00
C GLY A 132 13.40 -0.71 19.07
N TYR A 133 13.12 -0.01 20.18
CA TYR A 133 11.95 0.86 20.30
C TYR A 133 12.31 2.36 20.24
N VAL A 134 11.35 3.19 19.83
CA VAL A 134 11.32 4.64 20.11
C VAL A 134 10.25 4.92 21.16
N ASN A 135 10.51 5.87 22.06
CA ASN A 135 9.45 6.50 22.84
C ASN A 135 8.69 7.50 21.95
N THR A 136 7.36 7.46 21.97
CA THR A 136 6.50 8.33 21.14
C THR A 136 5.76 9.39 21.94
N PHE A 137 5.54 9.15 23.23
CA PHE A 137 5.05 10.14 24.19
C PHE A 137 5.43 9.70 25.61
N SER A 138 5.40 10.64 26.54
CA SER A 138 5.71 10.38 27.95
C SER A 138 4.75 11.08 28.89
N ASN A 139 4.45 10.43 30.02
CA ASN A 139 3.71 10.98 31.15
C ASN A 139 2.35 11.59 30.80
N LEU A 140 1.51 10.87 30.05
CA LEU A 140 0.13 11.26 29.81
C LEU A 140 -0.84 10.64 30.84
N ASP A 141 -1.97 11.30 31.06
CA ASP A 141 -3.06 10.82 31.94
C ASP A 141 -4.10 9.98 31.17
N ALA A 142 -3.65 9.31 30.11
CA ALA A 142 -4.46 8.47 29.26
C ALA A 142 -3.64 7.34 28.62
N SER A 143 -4.30 6.20 28.41
CA SER A 143 -3.80 5.06 27.63
C SER A 143 -4.20 5.23 26.16
N ASN A 144 -3.52 4.50 25.27
CA ASN A 144 -3.83 4.49 23.85
C ASN A 144 -5.13 3.74 23.53
N ASN A 145 -5.80 4.16 22.47
CA ASN A 145 -6.73 3.37 21.67
C ASN A 145 -6.16 3.27 20.25
N ALA A 146 -5.26 2.29 20.04
CA ALA A 146 -4.52 2.14 18.79
C ALA A 146 -5.08 0.99 17.94
N TYR A 147 -4.64 0.91 16.69
CA TYR A 147 -5.04 -0.19 15.81
C TYR A 147 -4.52 -1.54 16.33
N GLY A 148 -5.41 -2.52 16.37
CA GLY A 148 -5.11 -3.90 16.69
C GLY A 148 -4.60 -4.13 18.10
N TYR A 149 -5.51 -3.99 19.06
CA TYR A 149 -5.32 -4.34 20.46
C TYR A 149 -4.93 -5.80 20.62
N MET A 150 -3.85 -6.06 21.35
CA MET A 150 -3.27 -7.39 21.53
C MET A 150 -3.33 -7.88 22.96
N GLY A 151 -4.00 -7.14 23.85
CA GLY A 151 -4.14 -7.48 25.25
C GLY A 151 -3.24 -6.67 26.17
N TYR A 152 -3.12 -7.12 27.42
CA TYR A 152 -2.32 -6.45 28.44
C TYR A 152 -1.72 -7.43 29.45
N THR A 153 -0.72 -6.97 30.18
CA THR A 153 -0.18 -7.63 31.36
C THR A 153 -0.11 -6.66 32.53
N LEU A 154 -0.05 -7.19 33.74
CA LEU A 154 0.27 -6.44 34.94
C LEU A 154 1.72 -6.67 35.34
N LEU A 155 2.36 -5.62 35.83
CA LEU A 155 3.75 -5.63 36.27
C LEU A 155 3.83 -5.27 37.75
N THR A 156 4.90 -5.72 38.41
CA THR A 156 5.25 -5.32 39.77
C THR A 156 5.92 -3.95 39.81
N ASP A 157 6.61 -3.58 38.73
CA ASP A 157 7.41 -2.37 38.61
C ASP A 157 7.20 -1.71 37.24
N TYR A 158 7.46 -0.41 37.15
CA TYR A 158 7.37 0.34 35.89
C TYR A 158 8.59 0.02 35.01
N ASN A 159 8.57 -1.17 34.40
CA ASN A 159 9.68 -1.71 33.62
C ASN A 159 9.31 -1.83 32.14
N THR A 160 9.85 -0.91 31.35
CA THR A 160 9.67 -0.82 29.91
C THR A 160 10.29 -2.00 29.15
N GLN A 161 11.40 -2.57 29.63
CA GLN A 161 12.04 -3.72 28.99
C GLN A 161 11.17 -4.98 29.14
N THR A 162 10.57 -5.20 30.32
CA THR A 162 9.64 -6.32 30.53
C THR A 162 8.43 -6.24 29.59
N CYS A 163 7.93 -5.02 29.32
CA CYS A 163 6.91 -4.80 28.30
C CYS A 163 7.38 -5.17 26.90
N ALA A 164 8.56 -4.69 26.48
CA ALA A 164 9.13 -4.99 25.18
C ALA A 164 9.38 -6.50 24.98
N ASP A 165 9.87 -7.20 26.00
CA ASP A 165 10.11 -8.64 25.96
C ASP A 165 8.80 -9.44 25.80
N LYS A 166 7.71 -8.96 26.40
CA LYS A 166 6.38 -9.56 26.25
C LYS A 166 5.79 -9.25 24.88
N CYS A 167 5.91 -8.01 24.39
CA CYS A 167 5.49 -7.63 23.04
C CYS A 167 6.21 -8.49 22.00
N THR A 168 7.53 -8.69 22.13
CA THR A 168 8.33 -9.54 21.23
C THR A 168 7.82 -10.99 21.14
N LYS A 169 7.19 -11.51 22.20
CA LYS A 169 6.60 -12.86 22.22
C LYS A 169 5.19 -12.92 21.65
N ILE A 170 4.54 -11.77 21.46
CA ILE A 170 3.21 -11.67 20.87
C ILE A 170 3.39 -11.45 19.36
N ASN A 171 3.00 -12.42 18.56
CA ASN A 171 3.10 -12.30 17.11
C ASN A 171 2.28 -11.09 16.62
N GLY A 172 2.90 -10.25 15.79
CA GLY A 172 2.31 -9.01 15.27
C GLY A 172 2.38 -7.81 16.22
N CYS A 173 2.91 -7.93 17.45
CA CYS A 173 3.02 -6.79 18.36
C CYS A 173 4.11 -5.82 17.90
N GLN A 174 3.73 -4.57 17.69
CA GLN A 174 4.62 -3.50 17.23
C GLN A 174 4.75 -2.36 18.22
N ALA A 175 3.86 -2.27 19.19
CA ALA A 175 3.89 -1.19 20.14
C ALA A 175 3.32 -1.62 21.49
N PHE A 176 3.69 -0.87 22.52
CA PHE A 176 3.05 -0.98 23.81
C PHE A 176 3.01 0.38 24.48
N ASN A 177 2.05 0.55 25.39
CA ASN A 177 2.08 1.62 26.37
C ASN A 177 2.03 1.05 27.79
N ILE A 178 2.74 1.71 28.70
CA ILE A 178 2.85 1.32 30.11
C ILE A 178 2.39 2.50 30.97
N TYR A 179 1.57 2.24 31.98
CA TYR A 179 0.95 3.28 32.80
C TYR A 179 0.53 2.78 34.18
N TYR A 180 0.22 3.72 35.07
CA TYR A 180 -0.42 3.47 36.35
C TYR A 180 -1.94 3.57 36.21
N GLU A 181 -2.69 2.56 36.67
CA GLU A 181 -4.17 2.51 36.66
C GLU A 181 -4.67 2.56 38.11
N ARG A 182 -5.58 3.49 38.41
CA ARG A 182 -6.29 3.55 39.70
C ARG A 182 -7.44 2.56 39.66
N ASP A 183 -7.33 1.46 40.39
CA ASP A 183 -8.33 0.40 40.40
C ASP A 183 -8.98 0.24 41.78
N PRO A 184 -10.22 -0.26 41.86
CA PRO A 184 -10.90 -0.44 43.13
C PRO A 184 -10.38 -1.69 43.85
N THR A 185 -10.30 -1.67 45.19
CA THR A 185 -9.93 -2.84 46.01
C THR A 185 -10.97 -3.97 45.98
N VAL A 186 -12.23 -3.65 45.70
CA VAL A 186 -13.32 -4.62 45.49
C VAL A 186 -14.17 -4.21 44.28
N ASN A 187 -14.95 -5.14 43.71
CA ASN A 187 -15.82 -4.86 42.57
C ASN A 187 -16.92 -3.86 42.95
N PRO A 188 -17.04 -2.68 42.29
CA PRO A 188 -18.11 -1.74 42.59
C PRO A 188 -19.45 -2.13 41.96
N ASP A 189 -20.05 -3.26 42.36
CA ASP A 189 -21.30 -3.79 41.78
C ASP A 189 -22.56 -3.62 42.64
N SER A 190 -22.43 -3.11 43.87
CA SER A 190 -23.55 -2.90 44.78
C SER A 190 -23.36 -1.67 45.66
N ASP A 191 -24.42 -1.24 46.36
CA ASP A 191 -24.38 -0.05 47.22
C ASP A 191 -23.42 -0.18 48.41
N SER A 192 -23.17 -1.40 48.90
CA SER A 192 -22.21 -1.65 49.98
C SER A 192 -20.74 -1.48 49.57
N CYS A 193 -20.45 -1.39 48.27
CA CYS A 193 -19.10 -1.21 47.74
C CYS A 193 -19.07 -0.32 46.49
N ASN A 194 -19.98 0.63 46.37
CA ASN A 194 -20.13 1.46 45.17
C ASN A 194 -18.95 2.43 44.93
N ASN A 195 -18.17 2.74 45.97
CA ASN A 195 -16.91 3.49 45.88
C ASN A 195 -15.90 2.99 46.94
N PRO A 196 -15.23 1.86 46.69
CA PRO A 196 -14.29 1.29 47.64
C PRO A 196 -12.94 2.04 47.60
N ALA A 197 -12.07 1.75 48.57
CA ALA A 197 -10.69 2.25 48.55
C ALA A 197 -9.97 1.83 47.26
N SER A 198 -9.05 2.65 46.76
CA SER A 198 -8.26 2.30 45.57
C SER A 198 -6.99 1.52 45.89
N LEU A 199 -6.48 0.90 44.83
CA LEU A 199 -5.13 0.37 44.71
C LEU A 199 -4.55 0.85 43.39
N THR A 200 -3.22 0.76 43.25
CA THR A 200 -2.56 1.10 41.99
C THR A 200 -2.13 -0.17 41.26
N GLN A 201 -2.38 -0.23 39.96
CA GLN A 201 -1.83 -1.24 39.07
C GLN A 201 -0.83 -0.62 38.10
N ILE A 202 0.21 -1.39 37.74
CA ILE A 202 1.10 -1.03 36.63
C ILE A 202 0.72 -1.92 35.46
N LYS A 203 0.19 -1.30 34.41
CA LYS A 203 -0.41 -1.99 33.29
C LYS A 203 0.38 -1.72 32.02
N CYS A 204 0.62 -2.79 31.28
CA CYS A 204 1.31 -2.76 30.02
C CYS A 204 0.40 -3.32 28.94
N VAL A 205 0.03 -2.49 27.97
CA VAL A 205 -0.95 -2.80 26.92
C VAL A 205 -0.25 -2.90 25.58
N PHE A 206 -0.59 -3.93 24.80
CA PHE A 206 0.08 -4.30 23.55
C PHE A 206 -0.78 -3.96 22.33
N TRP A 207 -0.13 -3.55 21.25
CA TRP A 207 -0.78 -3.10 20.01
C TRP A 207 -0.01 -3.55 18.77
N SER A 208 -0.73 -3.83 17.70
CA SER A 208 -0.15 -4.11 16.38
C SER A 208 0.14 -2.85 15.56
N GLY A 209 -0.59 -1.77 15.82
CA GLY A 209 -0.35 -0.45 15.27
C GLY A 209 0.44 0.45 16.24
N PRO A 210 0.82 1.65 15.80
CA PRO A 210 1.64 2.55 16.60
C PRO A 210 0.81 3.21 17.72
N VAL A 211 1.44 3.36 18.88
CA VAL A 211 0.94 4.21 19.97
C VAL A 211 1.52 5.61 19.83
N THR A 212 0.66 6.64 19.86
CA THR A 212 1.04 8.06 19.72
C THR A 212 0.33 8.89 20.77
N SER A 213 0.73 10.16 20.95
CA SER A 213 -0.04 11.09 21.78
C SER A 213 -1.47 11.27 21.29
N ASP A 214 -1.67 11.28 19.98
CA ASP A 214 -2.96 11.60 19.35
C ASP A 214 -4.00 10.50 19.59
N ASN A 215 -3.54 9.25 19.73
CA ASN A 215 -4.41 8.13 20.07
C ASN A 215 -4.37 7.76 21.57
N ALA A 216 -3.70 8.54 22.43
CA ALA A 216 -3.74 8.42 23.89
C ALA A 216 -4.99 9.10 24.48
N ASN A 217 -6.17 8.53 24.19
CA ASN A 217 -7.47 9.15 24.50
C ASN A 217 -8.32 8.34 25.51
N ASN A 218 -7.83 7.21 26.02
CA ASN A 218 -8.49 6.47 27.08
C ASN A 218 -8.05 6.98 28.46
N ALA A 219 -8.81 7.91 29.03
CA ALA A 219 -8.55 8.48 30.36
C ALA A 219 -9.06 7.60 31.53
N GLY A 220 -9.55 6.39 31.25
CA GLY A 220 -10.18 5.51 32.21
C GLY A 220 -11.71 5.51 32.10
N GLN A 221 -12.39 5.04 33.15
CA GLN A 221 -13.84 4.83 33.11
C GLN A 221 -14.49 4.87 34.50
N TRP A 222 -15.81 5.05 34.52
CA TRP A 222 -16.60 4.96 35.74
C TRP A 222 -17.05 3.51 36.01
N ARG A 223 -16.93 3.09 37.26
CA ARG A 223 -17.46 1.83 37.80
C ARG A 223 -18.34 2.15 38.99
N ASN A 224 -19.65 2.23 38.76
CA ASN A 224 -20.59 2.77 39.74
C ASN A 224 -20.14 4.17 40.19
N LYS A 225 -19.79 4.38 41.47
CA LYS A 225 -19.29 5.67 41.98
C LYS A 225 -17.76 5.74 42.06
N PHE A 226 -17.05 4.67 41.68
CA PHE A 226 -15.60 4.65 41.62
C PHE A 226 -15.10 5.08 40.24
N GLN A 227 -14.15 6.00 40.18
CA GLN A 227 -13.51 6.42 38.94
C GLN A 227 -12.14 5.73 38.78
N VAL A 228 -12.01 4.95 37.71
CA VAL A 228 -10.73 4.46 37.22
C VAL A 228 -10.09 5.58 36.40
N VAL A 229 -8.85 5.92 36.72
CA VAL A 229 -8.05 6.91 35.99
C VAL A 229 -6.67 6.37 35.69
N ILE A 230 -6.02 6.98 34.71
CA ILE A 230 -4.70 6.60 34.23
C ILE A 230 -3.73 7.75 34.48
N ALA A 231 -2.50 7.43 34.91
CA ALA A 231 -1.42 8.40 35.10
C ALA A 231 -0.08 7.83 34.62
N GLY A 232 0.86 8.72 34.28
CA GLY A 232 2.23 8.32 33.96
C GLY A 232 2.33 7.40 32.76
N SER A 233 1.49 7.59 31.74
CA SER A 233 1.48 6.74 30.54
C SER A 233 2.62 7.09 29.59
N ASN A 234 3.42 6.10 29.22
CA ASN A 234 4.45 6.21 28.19
C ASN A 234 4.14 5.27 27.02
N GLY A 235 4.37 5.73 25.79
CA GLY A 235 4.22 4.94 24.57
C GLY A 235 5.56 4.56 23.95
N TYR A 236 5.65 3.33 23.45
CA TYR A 236 6.84 2.82 22.77
C TYR A 236 6.45 2.07 21.50
N VAL A 237 7.08 2.42 20.38
CA VAL A 237 6.84 1.80 19.06
C VAL A 237 8.14 1.15 18.57
N ASN A 238 8.03 -0.08 18.07
CA ASN A 238 9.12 -0.83 17.49
C ASN A 238 9.59 -0.14 16.20
N LYS A 239 10.91 0.00 16.04
CA LYS A 239 11.55 0.59 14.84
C LYS A 239 11.70 -0.41 13.70
N SER A 240 11.30 -1.65 13.90
CA SER A 240 11.44 -2.74 12.95
C SER A 240 10.13 -3.50 12.83
N ILE A 241 9.93 -4.08 11.65
CA ILE A 241 8.83 -4.98 11.34
C ILE A 241 9.41 -6.27 10.76
N ALA A 242 8.72 -7.39 11.00
CA ALA A 242 9.10 -8.67 10.42
C ALA A 242 9.21 -8.53 8.89
N THR A 243 10.27 -9.09 8.32
CA THR A 243 10.49 -9.09 6.87
C THR A 243 9.78 -10.29 6.26
N PRO A 244 8.79 -10.09 5.37
CA PRO A 244 8.12 -11.21 4.73
C PRO A 244 9.08 -12.02 3.86
N VAL A 245 8.84 -13.33 3.81
CA VAL A 245 9.69 -14.25 3.06
C VAL A 245 9.71 -13.86 1.58
N GLY A 246 10.91 -13.79 0.99
CA GLY A 246 11.09 -13.38 -0.41
C GLY A 246 11.18 -11.86 -0.62
N TYR A 247 11.09 -11.06 0.44
CA TYR A 247 11.23 -9.60 0.39
C TYR A 247 12.49 -9.12 1.11
N LYS A 248 12.94 -7.91 0.74
CA LYS A 248 13.96 -7.17 1.47
C LYS A 248 13.37 -6.58 2.75
N ALA A 249 14.25 -6.21 3.68
CA ALA A 249 13.84 -5.54 4.92
C ALA A 249 12.96 -4.32 4.62
N GLY A 250 11.89 -4.17 5.40
CA GLY A 250 10.92 -3.09 5.22
C GLY A 250 11.54 -1.71 5.44
N VAL A 251 11.15 -0.75 4.60
CA VAL A 251 11.53 0.65 4.73
C VAL A 251 10.39 1.39 5.41
N TYR A 252 10.63 1.96 6.60
CA TYR A 252 9.63 2.76 7.29
C TYR A 252 9.42 4.11 6.59
N LEU A 253 8.17 4.44 6.31
CA LEU A 253 7.74 5.64 5.60
C LEU A 253 6.89 6.59 6.47
N GLY A 254 6.66 6.25 7.74
CA GLY A 254 5.95 7.12 8.67
C GLY A 254 4.47 7.29 8.30
N ASN A 255 4.06 8.54 8.13
CA ASN A 255 2.67 8.93 7.81
C ASN A 255 2.50 9.23 6.32
N SER A 256 3.26 8.55 5.47
CA SER A 256 3.20 8.75 4.03
C SER A 256 3.28 7.42 3.29
N ALA A 257 2.44 7.28 2.28
CA ALA A 257 2.48 6.21 1.30
C ALA A 257 3.23 6.65 0.03
N ILE A 258 3.58 5.67 -0.78
CA ILE A 258 4.18 5.89 -2.10
C ILE A 258 3.17 6.60 -3.00
N ASN A 259 3.62 7.72 -3.56
CA ASN A 259 3.01 8.40 -4.69
C ASN A 259 3.92 8.16 -5.90
N ALA A 260 3.69 7.05 -6.59
CA ALA A 260 4.46 6.57 -7.72
C ALA A 260 4.18 7.48 -8.94
N PRO A 261 5.20 8.15 -9.49
CA PRO A 261 5.05 8.79 -10.79
C PRO A 261 4.92 7.74 -11.90
N LEU A 262 4.57 8.20 -13.10
CA LEU A 262 4.81 7.41 -14.31
C LEU A 262 6.29 7.05 -14.40
N ASP A 263 6.57 5.84 -14.85
CA ASP A 263 7.93 5.37 -15.05
C ASP A 263 8.59 6.06 -16.27
N CYS A 264 9.81 5.65 -16.59
CA CYS A 264 10.56 6.23 -17.70
C CYS A 264 10.01 5.86 -19.09
N THR A 265 9.09 4.89 -19.20
CA THR A 265 8.36 4.59 -20.45
C THR A 265 7.04 5.36 -20.54
N GLY A 266 6.68 6.12 -19.50
CA GLY A 266 5.42 6.85 -19.41
C GLY A 266 4.25 5.97 -18.98
N ASP A 267 4.54 4.76 -18.49
CA ASP A 267 3.54 3.82 -17.99
C ASP A 267 3.40 3.98 -16.46
N ASP A 268 2.20 3.78 -15.91
CA ASP A 268 2.05 3.66 -14.47
C ASP A 268 2.63 2.31 -13.99
N SER A 269 3.03 2.25 -12.72
CA SER A 269 3.49 1.01 -12.07
C SER A 269 2.49 0.41 -11.10
N TYR A 270 1.40 1.14 -10.84
CA TYR A 270 0.38 0.71 -9.88
C TYR A 270 -0.42 -0.44 -10.49
N LEU A 271 -0.70 -1.45 -9.66
CA LEU A 271 -1.41 -2.65 -10.10
C LEU A 271 -2.82 -2.66 -9.58
N GLN A 272 -2.92 -2.70 -8.26
CA GLN A 272 -4.18 -2.76 -7.52
C GLN A 272 -3.88 -2.46 -6.06
N SER A 273 -4.95 -2.30 -5.30
CA SER A 273 -4.91 -2.24 -3.85
C SER A 273 -5.74 -3.35 -3.22
N ALA A 274 -5.44 -3.64 -1.96
CA ALA A 274 -6.27 -4.50 -1.13
C ALA A 274 -6.31 -3.92 0.27
N VAL A 275 -7.46 -3.99 0.93
CA VAL A 275 -7.58 -3.75 2.37
C VAL A 275 -7.62 -5.10 3.06
N VAL A 276 -6.67 -5.34 3.95
CA VAL A 276 -6.47 -6.63 4.62
C VAL A 276 -6.56 -6.47 6.13
N GLY A 277 -7.07 -7.52 6.80
CA GLY A 277 -7.00 -7.68 8.25
C GLY A 277 -8.03 -6.91 9.08
N THR A 278 -8.44 -7.48 10.22
CA THR A 278 -9.43 -6.91 11.16
C THR A 278 -8.90 -6.60 12.54
N GLY A 279 -7.68 -6.11 12.61
CA GLY A 279 -7.11 -5.65 13.87
C GLY A 279 -5.77 -6.28 14.19
N VAL A 280 -5.00 -6.70 13.19
CA VAL A 280 -3.56 -6.89 13.34
C VAL A 280 -2.87 -6.35 12.10
N PHE A 281 -1.90 -5.46 12.31
CA PHE A 281 -1.02 -5.00 11.24
C PHE A 281 0.08 -6.04 11.00
N ASP A 282 0.01 -6.74 9.87
CA ASP A 282 1.00 -7.74 9.46
C ASP A 282 1.41 -7.52 8.00
N ALA A 283 2.65 -7.08 7.79
CA ALA A 283 3.22 -6.85 6.47
C ALA A 283 3.21 -8.10 5.57
N ASN A 284 3.18 -9.30 6.15
CA ASN A 284 3.10 -10.55 5.40
C ASN A 284 1.79 -10.69 4.63
N LEU A 285 0.68 -10.09 5.09
CA LEU A 285 -0.60 -10.13 4.38
C LEU A 285 -0.52 -9.43 3.02
N CYS A 286 0.16 -8.28 2.94
CA CYS A 286 0.39 -7.60 1.67
C CYS A 286 1.43 -8.32 0.80
N ALA A 287 2.40 -9.03 1.39
CA ALA A 287 3.32 -9.88 0.65
C ALA A 287 2.58 -11.04 -0.03
N VAL A 288 1.64 -11.69 0.67
CA VAL A 288 0.75 -12.71 0.10
C VAL A 288 -0.06 -12.12 -1.05
N ALA A 289 -0.73 -10.99 -0.85
CA ALA A 289 -1.50 -10.35 -1.91
C ALA A 289 -0.66 -10.02 -3.15
N CYS A 290 0.56 -9.50 -2.95
CA CYS A 290 1.49 -9.23 -4.04
C CYS A 290 1.95 -10.51 -4.76
N ASN A 291 2.26 -11.58 -4.01
CA ASN A 291 2.66 -12.87 -4.58
C ASN A 291 1.53 -13.55 -5.38
N GLU A 292 0.29 -13.46 -4.91
CA GLU A 292 -0.89 -13.98 -5.63
C GLU A 292 -1.12 -13.20 -6.92
N GLN A 293 -1.07 -11.86 -6.87
CA GLN A 293 -1.15 -11.02 -8.07
C GLN A 293 -0.07 -11.39 -9.08
N ALA A 294 1.17 -11.54 -8.62
CA ALA A 294 2.30 -11.91 -9.46
C ALA A 294 2.09 -13.28 -10.12
N SER A 295 1.64 -14.26 -9.34
CA SER A 295 1.37 -15.63 -9.80
C SER A 295 0.25 -15.66 -10.85
N TYR A 296 -0.81 -14.88 -10.65
CA TYR A 296 -1.91 -14.75 -11.59
C TYR A 296 -1.45 -14.11 -12.92
N ALA A 297 -0.71 -13.00 -12.86
CA ALA A 297 -0.20 -12.31 -14.04
C ALA A 297 0.77 -13.16 -14.88
N LEU A 298 1.58 -14.01 -14.24
CA LEU A 298 2.47 -14.94 -14.93
C LEU A 298 1.71 -16.07 -15.66
N GLN A 299 0.59 -16.51 -15.12
CA GLN A 299 -0.26 -17.55 -15.72
C GLN A 299 -1.18 -17.00 -16.82
N HIS A 300 -1.51 -15.71 -16.76
CA HIS A 300 -2.41 -15.03 -17.70
C HIS A 300 -1.71 -13.86 -18.41
N PRO A 301 -0.62 -14.10 -19.15
CA PRO A 301 0.10 -13.03 -19.84
C PRO A 301 -0.81 -12.35 -20.89
N PRO A 302 -0.68 -11.03 -21.10
CA PRO A 302 -1.52 -10.32 -22.06
C PRO A 302 -1.35 -10.85 -23.51
N SER A 303 -2.46 -11.15 -24.17
CA SER A 303 -2.51 -11.75 -25.51
C SER A 303 -1.96 -10.88 -26.65
N ASN A 304 -1.72 -9.59 -26.42
CA ASN A 304 -1.32 -8.61 -27.44
C ASN A 304 0.12 -8.07 -27.26
N GLY A 305 0.99 -8.77 -26.53
CA GLY A 305 2.35 -8.26 -26.23
C GLY A 305 2.34 -6.96 -25.42
N LYS A 306 1.23 -6.66 -24.74
CA LYS A 306 1.18 -5.63 -23.70
C LYS A 306 2.12 -6.05 -22.57
N PHE A 307 2.67 -5.06 -21.89
CA PHE A 307 3.59 -5.32 -20.78
C PHE A 307 2.88 -6.17 -19.72
N ASN A 308 3.51 -7.28 -19.34
CA ASN A 308 2.98 -8.13 -18.28
C ASN A 308 3.42 -7.56 -16.94
N LYS A 309 2.50 -6.87 -16.27
CA LYS A 309 2.78 -6.24 -14.98
C LYS A 309 2.68 -7.28 -13.85
N VAL A 310 3.79 -7.52 -13.17
CA VAL A 310 3.94 -8.53 -12.12
C VAL A 310 4.34 -7.84 -10.82
N CYS A 311 3.58 -8.03 -9.74
CA CYS A 311 3.88 -7.37 -8.48
C CYS A 311 5.28 -7.72 -7.98
N ALA A 312 6.07 -6.68 -7.74
CA ALA A 312 7.45 -6.76 -7.28
C ALA A 312 7.71 -5.88 -6.05
N PHE A 313 6.75 -5.03 -5.70
CA PHE A 313 6.86 -4.07 -4.63
C PHE A 313 5.48 -3.78 -4.05
N TYR A 314 5.39 -3.63 -2.74
CA TYR A 314 4.18 -3.15 -2.10
C TYR A 314 4.48 -2.13 -1.02
N ASN A 315 3.54 -1.21 -0.82
CA ASN A 315 3.49 -0.30 0.30
C ASN A 315 2.27 -0.64 1.15
N THR A 316 2.51 -0.95 2.42
CA THR A 316 1.45 -1.23 3.39
C THR A 316 1.38 -0.15 4.46
N TYR A 317 0.19 0.23 4.88
CA TYR A 317 -0.04 1.28 5.88
C TYR A 317 -1.40 1.13 6.55
N ILE A 318 -1.60 1.79 7.68
CA ILE A 318 -2.93 1.92 8.28
C ILE A 318 -3.61 3.12 7.64
N LEU A 319 -4.79 2.90 7.05
CA LEU A 319 -5.65 3.96 6.56
C LEU A 319 -6.59 4.40 7.69
N TYR A 320 -6.72 5.71 7.88
CA TYR A 320 -7.61 6.29 8.88
C TYR A 320 -8.70 7.10 8.20
N LYS A 321 -9.90 7.12 8.79
CA LYS A 321 -11.02 8.00 8.43
C LYS A 321 -11.36 8.86 9.63
N ASN A 322 -11.22 10.18 9.52
CA ASN A 322 -11.49 11.14 10.58
C ASN A 322 -10.78 10.78 11.91
N GLY A 323 -9.57 10.23 11.83
CA GLY A 323 -8.78 9.79 12.99
C GLY A 323 -9.05 8.35 13.48
N GLN A 324 -10.10 7.69 13.00
CA GLN A 324 -10.39 6.28 13.32
C GLN A 324 -9.75 5.35 12.29
N SER A 325 -9.20 4.22 12.73
CA SER A 325 -8.53 3.28 11.82
C SER A 325 -9.57 2.55 10.96
N LEU A 326 -9.36 2.45 9.64
CA LEU A 326 -10.18 1.63 8.75
C LEU A 326 -9.60 0.22 8.56
N GLY A 327 -8.27 0.07 8.65
CA GLY A 327 -7.61 -1.20 8.43
C GLY A 327 -6.22 -1.06 7.84
N GLN A 328 -5.55 -2.19 7.61
CA GLN A 328 -4.29 -2.24 6.90
C GLN A 328 -4.57 -2.22 5.40
N TYR A 329 -3.99 -1.25 4.71
CA TYR A 329 -4.05 -1.08 3.27
C TYR A 329 -2.78 -1.63 2.62
N CYS A 330 -2.90 -2.22 1.43
CA CYS A 330 -1.82 -2.73 0.60
C CYS A 330 -1.91 -2.06 -0.78
N ALA A 331 -0.96 -1.19 -1.14
CA ALA A 331 -0.79 -0.71 -2.51
C ALA A 331 0.31 -1.53 -3.20
N MET A 332 0.00 -2.14 -4.34
CA MET A 332 0.89 -3.05 -5.06
C MET A 332 1.38 -2.45 -6.38
N TYR A 333 2.65 -2.71 -6.71
CA TYR A 333 3.32 -2.14 -7.88
C TYR A 333 4.19 -3.18 -8.59
N ASP A 334 4.35 -3.01 -9.89
CA ASP A 334 5.26 -3.84 -10.72
C ASP A 334 6.73 -3.44 -10.63
N GLN A 335 7.05 -2.36 -9.89
CA GLN A 335 8.43 -1.94 -9.64
C GLN A 335 8.62 -1.26 -8.29
N THR A 336 9.86 -1.33 -7.81
CA THR A 336 10.29 -0.73 -6.56
C THR A 336 10.35 0.79 -6.62
N TRP A 337 9.80 1.43 -5.60
CA TRP A 337 9.93 2.86 -5.36
C TRP A 337 10.73 3.16 -4.10
N SER A 338 11.62 4.14 -4.17
CA SER A 338 12.39 4.59 -3.01
C SER A 338 11.54 5.47 -2.08
N SER A 339 11.98 5.64 -0.84
CA SER A 339 11.30 6.51 0.15
C SER A 339 11.20 7.98 -0.28
N SER A 340 11.97 8.44 -1.28
CA SER A 340 11.82 9.78 -1.84
C SER A 340 10.45 10.02 -2.50
N TYR A 341 9.73 8.94 -2.83
CA TYR A 341 8.38 8.98 -3.40
C TYR A 341 7.28 8.79 -2.35
N ALA A 342 7.62 8.67 -1.06
CA ALA A 342 6.62 8.66 0.01
C ALA A 342 6.06 10.07 0.21
N LYS A 343 5.07 10.44 -0.60
CA LYS A 343 4.48 11.79 -0.67
C LYS A 343 2.97 11.80 -0.49
N ASN A 344 2.33 10.63 -0.54
CA ASN A 344 0.89 10.52 -0.32
C ASN A 344 0.62 10.53 1.18
N THR A 345 0.02 11.59 1.72
CA THR A 345 -0.32 11.70 3.15
C THR A 345 -1.78 11.39 3.45
N GLY A 346 -2.57 11.03 2.43
CA GLY A 346 -4.01 10.85 2.54
C GLY A 346 -4.80 11.71 1.57
N TYR A 347 -6.11 11.78 1.80
CA TYR A 347 -7.09 12.28 0.83
C TYR A 347 -8.28 12.94 1.55
N TYR A 348 -9.00 13.79 0.82
CA TYR A 348 -10.34 14.22 1.22
C TYR A 348 -11.36 13.61 0.28
N TYR A 349 -12.46 13.10 0.85
CA TYR A 349 -13.62 12.64 0.08
C TYR A 349 -14.89 13.17 0.75
N GLY A 350 -15.56 14.11 0.09
CA GLY A 350 -16.65 14.86 0.72
C GLY A 350 -16.16 15.63 1.96
N SER A 351 -16.81 15.39 3.10
CA SER A 351 -16.41 15.96 4.41
C SER A 351 -15.39 15.11 5.16
N ASP A 352 -15.13 13.89 4.70
CA ASP A 352 -14.28 12.94 5.41
C ASP A 352 -12.80 13.16 5.03
N HIS A 353 -11.95 13.15 6.06
CA HIS A 353 -10.50 13.24 5.93
C HIS A 353 -9.89 11.86 6.14
N TYR A 354 -9.21 11.37 5.12
CA TYR A 354 -8.50 10.10 5.15
C TYR A 354 -7.01 10.37 5.32
N THR A 355 -6.38 9.76 6.33
CA THR A 355 -4.94 9.92 6.58
C THR A 355 -4.22 8.59 6.59
N ILE A 356 -2.90 8.65 6.42
CA ILE A 356 -2.03 7.49 6.37
C ILE A 356 -1.12 7.50 7.58
N GLY A 357 -0.97 6.34 8.22
CA GLY A 357 -0.04 6.14 9.32
C GLY A 357 0.60 4.76 9.28
N PHE A 358 1.70 4.61 10.00
CA PHE A 358 2.42 3.33 10.13
C PHE A 358 2.76 2.67 8.79
N SER A 359 3.25 3.47 7.85
CA SER A 359 3.54 3.05 6.49
C SER A 359 4.91 2.38 6.36
N TYR A 360 4.96 1.28 5.62
CA TYR A 360 6.18 0.56 5.26
C TYR A 360 6.15 0.15 3.80
N SER A 361 7.30 0.11 3.14
CA SER A 361 7.43 -0.48 1.81
C SER A 361 8.40 -1.65 1.78
N PHE A 362 8.13 -2.58 0.86
CA PHE A 362 8.88 -3.81 0.71
C PHE A 362 9.09 -4.11 -0.77
N SER A 363 10.35 -4.38 -1.13
CA SER A 363 10.75 -4.82 -2.46
C SER A 363 11.00 -6.31 -2.45
N ASN A 364 10.57 -7.02 -3.50
CA ASN A 364 10.94 -8.40 -3.71
C ASN A 364 12.48 -8.52 -3.79
N ALA A 365 13.01 -9.55 -3.12
CA ALA A 365 14.44 -9.72 -2.94
C ALA A 365 15.16 -10.12 -4.23
N THR A 366 14.47 -10.84 -5.11
CA THR A 366 15.03 -11.44 -6.33
C THR A 366 14.75 -10.58 -7.56
N ASN A 367 13.58 -9.96 -7.65
CA ASN A 367 13.19 -9.11 -8.76
C ASN A 367 12.55 -7.82 -8.24
N ALA A 368 13.27 -6.70 -8.31
CA ALA A 368 12.75 -5.40 -7.88
C ALA A 368 11.69 -4.82 -8.82
N GLY A 369 11.34 -5.53 -9.90
CA GLY A 369 10.52 -5.03 -10.98
C GLY A 369 11.28 -4.10 -11.90
N GLN A 370 10.79 -3.91 -13.12
CA GLN A 370 11.40 -3.04 -14.12
C GLN A 370 10.31 -2.39 -14.99
N PRO A 371 10.57 -1.18 -15.52
CA PRO A 371 9.75 -0.58 -16.57
C PRO A 371 9.58 -1.51 -17.78
N ARG A 372 8.57 -1.23 -18.60
CA ARG A 372 8.27 -2.02 -19.81
C ARG A 372 9.47 -2.25 -20.73
N TYR A 373 10.32 -1.23 -20.85
CA TYR A 373 11.59 -1.28 -21.55
C TYR A 373 12.65 -0.54 -20.73
N PRO A 374 13.95 -0.88 -20.89
CA PRO A 374 15.01 -0.16 -20.19
C PRO A 374 14.93 1.36 -20.42
N CYS A 375 15.13 2.15 -19.37
CA CYS A 375 14.96 3.61 -19.45
C CYS A 375 15.86 4.31 -20.47
N ASN A 376 17.03 3.75 -20.77
CA ASN A 376 17.90 4.23 -21.83
C ASN A 376 17.30 4.00 -23.22
N VAL A 377 16.56 2.90 -23.43
CA VAL A 377 15.79 2.62 -24.66
C VAL A 377 14.64 3.60 -24.78
N ALA A 378 13.90 3.85 -23.70
CA ALA A 378 12.83 4.86 -23.68
C ALA A 378 13.36 6.25 -24.05
N SER A 379 14.45 6.68 -23.40
CA SER A 379 15.11 7.96 -23.66
C SER A 379 15.64 8.08 -25.09
N ALA A 380 16.17 7.00 -25.66
CA ALA A 380 16.60 6.95 -27.05
C ALA A 380 15.40 7.04 -28.02
N SER A 381 14.29 6.36 -27.69
CA SER A 381 13.05 6.41 -28.47
C SER A 381 12.47 7.83 -28.50
N SER A 382 12.38 8.49 -27.34
CA SER A 382 11.96 9.90 -27.27
C SER A 382 12.87 10.82 -28.08
N ALA A 383 14.20 10.60 -28.04
CA ALA A 383 15.14 11.36 -28.85
C ALA A 383 14.92 11.14 -30.35
N ILE A 384 14.71 9.89 -30.79
CA ILE A 384 14.38 9.55 -32.18
C ILE A 384 13.12 10.29 -32.63
N VAL A 385 12.05 10.25 -31.84
CA VAL A 385 10.79 10.92 -32.16
C VAL A 385 10.96 12.43 -32.22
N SER A 386 11.62 13.03 -31.21
CA SER A 386 11.80 14.49 -31.13
C SER A 386 12.67 15.06 -32.26
N ALA A 387 13.62 14.27 -32.78
CA ALA A 387 14.53 14.66 -33.84
C ALA A 387 14.07 14.16 -35.22
N SER A 388 12.86 13.60 -35.32
CA SER A 388 12.29 13.06 -36.55
C SER A 388 13.19 12.02 -37.25
N LEU A 389 13.84 11.15 -36.47
CA LEU A 389 14.81 10.15 -36.94
C LEU A 389 14.16 8.80 -37.33
N GLN A 390 12.84 8.75 -37.50
CA GLN A 390 12.13 7.55 -37.96
C GLN A 390 12.69 7.02 -39.29
N PRO A 391 13.06 7.84 -40.29
CA PRO A 391 13.68 7.35 -41.53
C PRO A 391 15.01 6.63 -41.30
N TYR A 392 15.83 7.13 -40.36
CA TYR A 392 17.06 6.46 -39.94
C TYR A 392 16.75 5.10 -39.33
N CYS A 393 15.71 5.02 -38.49
CA CYS A 393 15.27 3.76 -37.90
C CYS A 393 14.73 2.76 -38.93
N SER A 394 13.94 3.21 -39.91
CA SER A 394 13.47 2.35 -41.00
C SER A 394 14.65 1.74 -41.79
N SER A 395 15.68 2.56 -42.08
CA SER A 395 16.90 2.08 -42.72
C SER A 395 17.67 1.09 -41.83
N LEU A 396 17.85 1.43 -40.54
CA LEU A 396 18.60 0.61 -39.58
C LEU A 396 17.96 -0.78 -39.38
N LEU A 397 16.62 -0.83 -39.29
CA LEU A 397 15.84 -2.05 -39.10
C LEU A 397 15.59 -2.82 -40.42
N GLY A 398 15.92 -2.23 -41.57
CA GLY A 398 15.70 -2.86 -42.87
C GLY A 398 14.24 -2.84 -43.33
N PHE A 399 13.43 -1.90 -42.83
CA PHE A 399 12.13 -1.61 -43.43
C PHE A 399 12.37 -0.96 -44.79
N ASN A 400 12.03 -1.66 -45.87
CA ASN A 400 12.04 -1.07 -47.20
C ASN A 400 11.10 0.15 -47.19
N SER A 401 11.61 1.32 -47.59
CA SER A 401 10.76 2.45 -47.96
C SER A 401 9.68 1.92 -48.91
N ALA A 402 8.40 2.27 -48.68
CA ALA A 402 7.32 1.93 -49.59
C ALA A 402 7.78 2.25 -51.02
N SER A 403 8.00 1.21 -51.82
CA SER A 403 8.20 1.39 -53.24
C SER A 403 6.92 2.05 -53.75
N ALA A 404 7.08 3.15 -54.47
CA ALA A 404 6.01 4.00 -54.97
C ALA A 404 4.76 3.19 -55.38
N THR A 405 3.58 3.72 -55.11
CA THR A 405 2.29 3.23 -55.60
C THR A 405 2.44 2.88 -57.08
N GLN A 406 2.54 1.59 -57.42
CA GLN A 406 2.50 1.15 -58.81
C GLN A 406 1.03 1.11 -59.22
N THR A 407 0.57 2.17 -59.88
CA THR A 407 -0.70 2.15 -60.58
C THR A 407 -0.53 1.26 -61.82
N VAL A 408 -0.93 -0.01 -61.73
CA VAL A 408 -1.02 -0.88 -62.91
C VAL A 408 -2.35 -0.58 -63.59
N THR A 409 -2.32 0.22 -64.66
CA THR A 409 -3.47 0.37 -65.55
C THR A 409 -3.53 -0.83 -66.48
N ILE A 410 -4.50 -1.72 -66.27
CA ILE A 410 -4.76 -2.84 -67.18
C ILE A 410 -5.69 -2.32 -68.30
N THR A 411 -5.16 -2.06 -69.48
CA THR A 411 -5.96 -1.84 -70.69
C THR A 411 -6.23 -3.20 -71.33
N PRO A 412 -7.49 -3.61 -71.57
CA PRO A 412 -7.76 -4.88 -72.24
C PRO A 412 -7.49 -4.71 -73.74
N THR A 413 -6.27 -4.98 -74.16
CA THR A 413 -5.94 -5.19 -75.57
C THR A 413 -5.53 -6.65 -75.72
N VAL A 414 -6.17 -7.34 -76.67
CA VAL A 414 -5.92 -8.75 -76.99
C VAL A 414 -4.51 -8.86 -77.61
N GLN A 415 -3.46 -8.94 -76.79
CA GLN A 415 -2.17 -9.57 -77.11
C GLN A 415 -1.19 -9.56 -75.92
N ALA A 416 -0.69 -10.76 -75.60
CA ALA A 416 0.50 -11.11 -74.82
C ALA A 416 0.74 -10.37 -73.47
N THR A 417 0.44 -11.07 -72.37
CA THR A 417 0.89 -10.70 -71.03
C THR A 417 2.39 -11.02 -70.87
N THR A 418 3.26 -10.00 -70.86
CA THR A 418 4.62 -10.13 -70.31
C THR A 418 4.62 -9.75 -68.83
N LEU A 419 4.92 -10.72 -67.94
CA LEU A 419 5.23 -10.44 -66.53
C LEU A 419 6.67 -9.92 -66.43
N THR A 420 6.85 -8.64 -66.13
CA THR A 420 8.12 -8.11 -65.59
C THR A 420 8.05 -8.11 -64.07
N THR A 421 8.65 -9.12 -63.43
CA THR A 421 8.99 -9.06 -62.00
C THR A 421 10.21 -8.17 -61.81
N ALA A 422 10.00 -6.94 -61.35
CA ALA A 422 11.08 -6.13 -60.80
C ALA A 422 11.45 -6.68 -59.42
N SER A 423 12.47 -7.53 -59.35
CA SER A 423 13.14 -7.84 -58.09
C SER A 423 13.87 -6.58 -57.64
N GLY A 424 13.32 -5.89 -56.64
CA GLY A 424 14.04 -4.82 -55.96
C GLY A 424 15.32 -5.41 -55.37
N SER A 425 16.47 -5.00 -55.90
CA SER A 425 17.78 -5.37 -55.37
C SER A 425 17.82 -5.03 -53.88
N GLN A 426 18.14 -6.00 -53.03
CA GLN A 426 18.51 -5.70 -51.64
C GLN A 426 19.71 -4.75 -51.68
N GLN A 427 19.48 -3.48 -51.37
CA GLN A 427 20.58 -2.53 -51.27
C GLN A 427 21.44 -2.93 -50.08
N LYS A 428 22.74 -3.08 -50.35
CA LYS A 428 23.76 -3.33 -49.34
C LYS A 428 23.67 -2.22 -48.29
N ARG A 429 23.55 -2.60 -47.01
CA ARG A 429 23.45 -1.72 -45.83
C ARG A 429 24.41 -0.51 -45.97
N GLN A 430 23.91 0.65 -46.36
CA GLN A 430 24.71 1.87 -46.31
C GLN A 430 24.87 2.21 -44.83
N ALA A 431 26.12 2.26 -44.35
CA ALA A 431 26.42 2.69 -42.98
C ALA A 431 26.12 4.19 -42.86
N ALA A 432 24.85 4.55 -42.72
CA ALA A 432 24.47 5.90 -42.35
C ALA A 432 25.11 6.19 -40.99
N ALA A 433 25.92 7.24 -40.91
CA ALA A 433 26.55 7.65 -39.66
C ALA A 433 25.47 7.85 -38.57
N THR A 434 25.73 7.35 -37.35
CA THR A 434 24.79 7.50 -36.24
C THR A 434 24.51 8.98 -35.99
N PRO A 435 23.24 9.42 -36.05
CA PRO A 435 22.86 10.81 -35.81
C PRO A 435 23.38 11.33 -34.47
N SER A 436 23.78 12.59 -34.41
CA SER A 436 24.37 13.21 -33.21
C SER A 436 23.50 13.05 -31.96
N ALA A 437 22.17 13.15 -32.11
CA ALA A 437 21.20 12.95 -31.03
C ALA A 437 21.28 11.54 -30.39
N LEU A 438 21.81 10.55 -31.11
CA LEU A 438 21.86 9.14 -30.70
C LEU A 438 23.26 8.65 -30.31
N GLN A 439 24.32 9.43 -30.57
CA GLN A 439 25.71 9.00 -30.32
C GLN A 439 26.02 8.68 -28.85
N LYS A 440 25.23 9.22 -27.91
CA LYS A 440 25.34 8.93 -26.48
C LYS A 440 24.77 7.57 -26.07
N TYR A 441 24.06 6.87 -26.95
CA TYR A 441 23.45 5.57 -26.67
C TYR A 441 24.25 4.42 -27.31
N PRO A 442 24.39 3.28 -26.62
CA PRO A 442 24.96 2.07 -27.23
C PRO A 442 24.16 1.61 -28.45
N ALA A 443 24.82 0.96 -29.42
CA ALA A 443 24.17 0.48 -30.65
C ALA A 443 22.95 -0.42 -30.38
N SER A 444 23.03 -1.31 -29.38
CA SER A 444 21.91 -2.18 -28.96
C SER A 444 20.69 -1.38 -28.50
N VAL A 445 20.90 -0.31 -27.72
CA VAL A 445 19.85 0.59 -27.24
C VAL A 445 19.20 1.34 -28.40
N ILE A 446 20.01 1.81 -29.36
CA ILE A 446 19.52 2.48 -30.58
C ILE A 446 18.65 1.53 -31.39
N THR A 447 19.10 0.28 -31.62
CA THR A 447 18.33 -0.72 -32.35
C THR A 447 17.00 -1.01 -31.68
N SER A 448 16.98 -1.23 -30.36
CA SER A 448 15.73 -1.45 -29.60
C SER A 448 14.81 -0.23 -29.65
N ALA A 449 15.34 0.98 -29.49
CA ALA A 449 14.57 2.21 -29.53
C ALA A 449 13.98 2.49 -30.91
N CYS A 450 14.74 2.21 -31.97
CA CYS A 450 14.23 2.27 -33.34
C CYS A 450 13.07 1.29 -33.56
N GLY A 451 13.11 0.11 -32.95
CA GLY A 451 12.01 -0.87 -32.99
C GLY A 451 10.71 -0.35 -32.35
N LEU A 452 10.80 0.58 -31.40
CA LEU A 452 9.65 1.24 -30.77
C LEU A 452 9.15 2.44 -31.57
N ALA A 453 10.05 3.17 -32.23
CA ALA A 453 9.74 4.44 -32.90
C ALA A 453 9.38 4.29 -34.39
N ALA A 454 9.80 3.21 -35.04
CA ALA A 454 9.55 2.98 -36.46
C ALA A 454 8.16 2.37 -36.69
N THR A 455 7.35 3.01 -37.54
CA THR A 455 6.10 2.43 -38.05
C THR A 455 6.41 1.41 -39.15
N SER A 456 5.97 0.17 -38.98
CA SER A 456 5.97 -0.81 -40.07
C SER A 456 5.05 -0.32 -41.18
N VAL A 457 5.59 -0.14 -42.40
CA VAL A 457 4.77 0.18 -43.56
C VAL A 457 4.15 -1.10 -44.09
N SER A 458 2.84 -1.29 -43.87
CA SER A 458 2.08 -2.36 -44.51
C SER A 458 1.93 -2.06 -46.00
N VAL A 459 2.38 -2.96 -46.87
CA VAL A 459 2.11 -2.89 -48.31
C VAL A 459 0.63 -3.17 -48.53
N ILE A 460 -0.17 -2.14 -48.84
CA ILE A 460 -1.56 -2.30 -49.25
C ILE A 460 -1.57 -2.56 -50.76
N THR A 461 -1.84 -3.79 -51.18
CA THR A 461 -2.08 -4.12 -52.59
C THR A 461 -3.56 -3.89 -52.90
N THR A 462 -3.92 -2.75 -53.49
CA THR A 462 -5.27 -2.52 -54.04
C THR A 462 -5.35 -3.00 -55.48
N THR A 463 -6.14 -4.03 -55.76
CA THR A 463 -6.49 -4.46 -57.12
C THR A 463 -7.79 -3.79 -57.54
N ALA A 464 -7.76 -2.92 -58.55
CA ALA A 464 -8.97 -2.35 -59.15
C ALA A 464 -9.29 -3.09 -60.45
N THR A 465 -10.36 -3.88 -60.46
CA THR A 465 -10.86 -4.56 -61.67
C THR A 465 -11.88 -3.65 -62.36
N ALA A 466 -11.60 -3.21 -63.58
CA ALA A 466 -12.58 -2.46 -64.39
C ALA A 466 -13.68 -3.40 -64.91
N ALA A 467 -14.94 -2.95 -64.91
CA ALA A 467 -16.09 -3.72 -65.38
C ALA A 467 -16.04 -3.95 -66.90
N ALA A 468 -16.49 -5.13 -67.35
CA ALA A 468 -16.58 -5.47 -68.77
C ALA A 468 -17.50 -4.49 -69.52
N THR A 469 -17.02 -3.92 -70.62
CA THR A 469 -17.81 -3.04 -71.48
C THR A 469 -18.62 -3.88 -72.47
N THR A 470 -19.95 -3.86 -72.37
CA THR A 470 -20.86 -4.45 -73.35
C THR A 470 -20.79 -3.63 -74.64
N VAL A 471 -20.29 -4.21 -75.73
CA VAL A 471 -20.31 -3.58 -77.05
C VAL A 471 -21.68 -3.82 -77.71
N TYR A 472 -22.46 -2.75 -77.89
CA TYR A 472 -23.63 -2.79 -78.76
C TYR A 472 -23.19 -2.56 -80.21
N VAL A 473 -23.41 -3.55 -81.08
CA VAL A 473 -23.22 -3.41 -82.53
C VAL A 473 -24.48 -2.75 -83.10
N ALA A 474 -24.37 -1.50 -83.54
CA ALA A 474 -25.40 -0.83 -84.32
C ALA A 474 -25.14 -1.05 -85.81
N THR A 475 -25.94 -1.90 -86.46
CA THR A 475 -25.96 -2.03 -87.93
C THR A 475 -26.83 -0.94 -88.54
N SER A 476 -26.24 -0.09 -89.39
CA SER A 476 -26.95 0.80 -90.30
C SER A 476 -26.66 0.36 -91.74
N THR A 477 -27.72 0.02 -92.47
CA THR A 477 -27.70 -0.26 -93.91
C THR A 477 -27.97 1.04 -94.68
N VAL A 478 -27.07 1.42 -95.58
CA VAL A 478 -27.30 2.50 -96.56
C VAL A 478 -27.30 1.89 -97.97
N PRO A 479 -28.32 2.10 -98.81
CA PRO A 479 -28.39 1.49 -100.13
C PRO A 479 -27.82 2.36 -101.26
N ALA A 480 -27.30 1.65 -102.27
CA ALA A 480 -27.20 1.93 -103.71
C ALA A 480 -26.10 2.89 -104.22
N GLN A 481 -25.38 2.47 -105.28
CA GLN A 481 -25.72 2.70 -106.70
C GLN A 481 -24.56 2.19 -107.59
N ASN A 482 -24.92 1.41 -108.62
CA ASN A 482 -24.18 0.91 -109.80
C ASN A 482 -22.72 0.45 -109.69
#